data_AF-A0A940WHM7-F1
#
_entry.id   AF-A0A940WHM7-F1
#
_cell.length_a   1.000
_cell.length_b   1.000
_cell.length_c   1.000
_cell.angle_alpha   90.00
_cell.angle_beta   90.00
_cell.angle_gamma   90.00
#
_symmetry.space_group_name_H-M   'P 1'
#
loop_
_entity.id
_entity.type
_entity.pdbx_description
1 polymer ?
#
loop_
_entity_poly.entity_id
_entity_poly.type
_entity_poly.pdbx_seq_one_letter_code
_entity_poly.pdbx_strand_id
1 'polypeptide(L)'
;AGNAFELTHPVSDDQVPMVVNVGASFMNINILHSGVPLFTRDVPMGGGMYTTEIQKQVAVSFETAEEYKTGKKDPGERSEKVTEIMKVVSSLLATEAQRSCNFFSASYPDRLVTKVYLTGGASRSAFLKEMLAEKIGVDVEIFDPFEGLTVDEKAADPSVVSQLNTSATVSIGLALRNLEARG
;
A
#
# COMPACT_ATOMS: atom_id res chain seq x y z
N ALA A 1 -3.61 6.85 5.38
CA ALA A 1 -3.45 6.76 3.92
C ALA A 1 -4.50 7.57 3.17
N GLY A 2 -5.81 7.44 3.48
CA GLY A 2 -6.88 8.25 2.86
C GLY A 2 -6.58 9.75 2.81
N ASN A 3 -6.26 10.36 3.95
CA ASN A 3 -5.99 11.81 4.04
C ASN A 3 -4.83 12.29 3.15
N ALA A 4 -3.78 11.49 2.94
CA ALA A 4 -2.64 11.92 2.11
C ALA A 4 -2.96 11.80 0.60
N PHE A 5 -3.80 10.84 0.21
CA PHE A 5 -4.27 10.70 -1.15
C PHE A 5 -5.19 11.87 -1.53
N GLU A 6 -6.17 12.20 -0.67
CA GLU A 6 -7.09 13.33 -0.87
C GLU A 6 -6.36 14.67 -1.07
N LEU A 7 -5.28 14.90 -0.33
CA LEU A 7 -4.51 16.15 -0.38
C LEU A 7 -3.61 16.27 -1.61
N THR A 8 -3.27 15.18 -2.28
CA THR A 8 -2.29 15.17 -3.39
C THR A 8 -2.91 14.83 -4.73
N HIS A 9 -4.09 14.20 -4.74
CA HIS A 9 -4.78 13.76 -5.95
C HIS A 9 -6.24 14.26 -5.94
N PRO A 10 -6.54 15.39 -6.62
CA PRO A 10 -7.92 15.83 -6.77
C PRO A 10 -8.71 14.78 -7.56
N VAL A 11 -9.72 14.20 -6.91
CA VAL A 11 -10.61 13.19 -7.49
C VAL A 11 -11.79 13.92 -8.12
N SER A 12 -12.02 13.73 -9.42
CA SER A 12 -13.22 14.25 -10.08
C SER A 12 -14.48 13.58 -9.53
N ASP A 13 -15.62 14.26 -9.55
CA ASP A 13 -16.90 13.72 -9.06
C ASP A 13 -17.31 12.39 -9.72
N ASP A 14 -16.91 12.17 -10.98
CA ASP A 14 -17.22 10.94 -11.72
C ASP A 14 -16.31 9.75 -11.37
N GLN A 15 -15.30 9.95 -10.52
CA GLN A 15 -14.33 8.91 -10.16
C GLN A 15 -14.64 8.31 -8.79
N VAL A 16 -14.39 7.01 -8.67
CA VAL A 16 -14.50 6.24 -7.42
C VAL A 16 -13.19 5.49 -7.21
N PRO A 17 -12.12 6.16 -6.75
CA PRO A 17 -10.83 5.53 -6.56
C PRO A 17 -10.84 4.63 -5.33
N MET A 18 -10.19 3.47 -5.46
CA MET A 18 -9.89 2.56 -4.36
C MET A 18 -8.41 2.69 -4.00
N VAL A 19 -8.11 3.19 -2.81
CA VAL A 19 -6.75 3.25 -2.27
C VAL A 19 -6.48 2.00 -1.44
N VAL A 20 -5.49 1.22 -1.83
CA VAL A 20 -5.02 0.02 -1.14
C VAL A 20 -3.63 0.30 -0.57
N ASN A 21 -3.55 0.54 0.74
CA ASN A 21 -2.29 0.71 1.45
C ASN A 21 -1.85 -0.62 2.05
N VAL A 22 -0.74 -1.20 1.60
CA VAL A 22 -0.20 -2.45 2.15
C VAL A 22 1.04 -2.15 2.99
N GLY A 23 0.85 -2.08 4.30
CA GLY A 23 1.91 -1.98 5.30
C GLY A 23 2.50 -3.35 5.64
N ALA A 24 3.33 -3.41 6.69
CA ALA A 24 3.93 -4.68 7.13
C ALA A 24 2.89 -5.65 7.72
N SER A 25 2.04 -5.18 8.64
CA SER A 25 1.08 -6.03 9.36
C SER A 25 -0.37 -5.85 8.94
N PHE A 26 -0.68 -4.72 8.30
CA PHE A 26 -2.04 -4.36 7.92
C PHE A 26 -2.11 -3.87 6.49
N MET A 27 -3.24 -4.17 5.86
CA MET A 27 -3.67 -3.60 4.61
C MET A 27 -4.90 -2.74 4.90
N ASN A 28 -4.83 -1.45 4.57
CA ASN A 28 -5.94 -0.53 4.71
C ASN A 28 -6.53 -0.29 3.32
N ILE A 29 -7.84 -0.45 3.20
CA ILE A 29 -8.57 -0.24 1.96
C ILE A 29 -9.52 0.91 2.18
N ASN A 30 -9.44 1.92 1.32
CA ASN A 30 -10.31 3.09 1.35
C ASN A 30 -10.89 3.31 -0.05
N ILE A 31 -12.19 3.54 -0.14
CA ILE A 31 -12.86 3.85 -1.42
C ILE A 31 -13.52 5.21 -1.27
N LEU A 32 -13.17 6.13 -2.17
CA LEU A 32 -13.59 7.52 -2.12
C LEU A 32 -14.57 7.84 -3.24
N HIS A 33 -15.33 8.91 -3.06
CA HIS A 33 -16.12 9.55 -4.11
C HIS A 33 -16.24 11.03 -3.79
N SER A 34 -16.01 11.90 -4.77
CA SER A 34 -15.97 13.36 -4.56
C SER A 34 -15.07 13.77 -3.39
N GLY A 35 -13.91 13.09 -3.25
CA GLY A 35 -12.95 13.33 -2.17
C GLY A 35 -13.36 12.82 -0.79
N VAL A 36 -14.52 12.17 -0.62
CA VAL A 36 -15.00 11.68 0.68
C VAL A 36 -14.91 10.15 0.76
N PRO A 37 -14.33 9.57 1.83
CA PRO A 37 -14.35 8.13 2.06
C PRO A 37 -15.78 7.59 2.25
N LEU A 38 -16.18 6.65 1.40
CA LEU A 38 -17.46 5.94 1.52
C LEU A 38 -17.32 4.55 2.16
N PHE A 39 -16.12 3.99 2.08
CA PHE A 39 -15.81 2.67 2.62
C PHE A 39 -14.37 2.68 3.13
N THR A 40 -14.18 2.18 4.33
CA THR A 40 -12.85 1.94 4.91
C THR A 40 -12.85 0.58 5.57
N ARG A 41 -11.80 -0.19 5.32
CA ARG A 41 -11.61 -1.48 5.96
C ARG A 41 -10.14 -1.73 6.25
N ASP A 42 -9.88 -2.14 7.48
CA ASP A 42 -8.57 -2.63 7.90
C ASP A 42 -8.57 -4.14 7.87
N VAL A 43 -7.55 -4.69 7.22
CA VAL A 43 -7.35 -6.13 7.07
C VAL A 43 -6.06 -6.49 7.80
N PRO A 44 -6.07 -7.44 8.76
CA PRO A 44 -4.91 -7.83 9.55
C PRO A 44 -3.95 -8.76 8.77
N MET A 45 -3.59 -8.35 7.56
CA MET A 45 -2.56 -8.95 6.71
C MET A 45 -1.83 -7.87 5.93
N GLY A 46 -0.55 -8.09 5.65
CA GLY A 46 0.27 -7.14 4.92
C GLY A 46 1.56 -7.76 4.41
N GLY A 47 2.52 -6.92 4.06
CA GLY A 47 3.79 -7.31 3.45
C GLY A 47 4.70 -8.20 4.31
N GLY A 48 4.49 -8.26 5.63
CA GLY A 48 5.20 -9.16 6.52
C GLY A 48 4.88 -10.64 6.24
N MET A 49 3.76 -10.93 5.59
CA MET A 49 3.43 -12.29 5.16
C MET A 49 4.44 -12.83 4.14
N TYR A 50 4.90 -12.02 3.19
CA TYR A 50 5.93 -12.43 2.24
C TYR A 50 7.18 -12.92 2.98
N THR A 51 7.67 -12.09 3.89
CA THR A 51 8.88 -12.35 4.66
C THR A 51 8.73 -13.60 5.51
N THR A 52 7.62 -13.71 6.23
CA THR A 52 7.30 -14.86 7.08
C THR A 52 7.27 -16.16 6.28
N GLU A 53 6.65 -16.16 5.09
CA GLU A 53 6.55 -17.35 4.26
C GLU A 53 7.87 -17.72 3.58
N ILE A 54 8.66 -16.72 3.17
CA ILE A 54 10.03 -16.96 2.66
C ILE A 54 10.90 -17.57 3.76
N GLN A 55 10.88 -17.04 4.98
CA GLN A 55 11.65 -17.61 6.09
C GLN A 55 11.29 -19.07 6.34
N LYS A 56 9.99 -19.39 6.42
CA LYS A 56 9.51 -20.75 6.72
C LYS A 56 9.86 -21.73 5.61
N GLN A 57 9.61 -21.38 4.36
CA GLN A 57 9.70 -22.32 3.24
C GLN A 57 11.11 -22.42 2.65
N VAL A 58 11.93 -21.38 2.81
CA VAL A 58 13.32 -21.34 2.31
C VAL A 58 14.35 -21.55 3.42
N ALA A 59 13.90 -21.57 4.69
CA ALA A 59 14.73 -21.74 5.88
C ALA A 59 15.87 -20.70 5.98
N VAL A 60 15.51 -19.42 5.89
CA VAL A 60 16.45 -18.28 5.97
C VAL A 60 16.11 -17.34 7.11
N SER A 61 17.06 -16.48 7.48
CA SER A 61 16.83 -15.42 8.46
C SER A 61 15.80 -14.41 7.94
N PHE A 62 15.22 -13.63 8.86
CA PHE A 62 14.30 -12.54 8.53
C PHE A 62 14.94 -11.55 7.55
N GLU A 63 16.18 -11.16 7.82
CA GLU A 63 16.93 -10.21 6.99
C GLU A 63 17.11 -10.73 5.56
N THR A 64 17.55 -11.99 5.39
CA THR A 64 17.68 -12.58 4.06
C THR A 64 16.33 -12.73 3.35
N ALA A 65 15.25 -13.02 4.08
CA ALA A 65 13.91 -13.06 3.50
C ALA A 65 13.43 -11.67 3.02
N GLU A 66 13.70 -10.61 3.78
CA GLU A 66 13.44 -9.23 3.34
C GLU A 66 14.27 -8.85 2.10
N GLU A 67 15.55 -9.23 2.07
CA GLU A 67 16.43 -8.98 0.92
C GLU A 67 15.93 -9.68 -0.34
N TYR A 68 15.47 -10.94 -0.22
CA TYR A 68 14.84 -11.67 -1.32
C TYR A 68 13.53 -11.02 -1.77
N LYS A 69 12.64 -10.68 -0.82
CA LYS A 69 11.36 -10.02 -1.11
C LYS A 69 11.55 -8.70 -1.85
N THR A 70 12.54 -7.91 -1.44
CA THR A 70 12.81 -6.57 -1.98
C THR A 70 13.74 -6.59 -3.20
N GLY A 71 14.24 -7.76 -3.61
CA GLY A 71 15.17 -7.89 -4.73
C GLY A 71 16.58 -7.38 -4.47
N LYS A 72 16.93 -7.06 -3.21
CA LYS A 72 18.28 -6.63 -2.82
C LYS A 72 19.31 -7.76 -2.91
N LYS A 73 18.85 -9.00 -2.86
CA LYS A 73 19.68 -10.20 -2.96
C LYS A 73 19.02 -11.23 -3.85
N ASP A 74 19.82 -11.81 -4.73
CA ASP A 74 19.41 -12.91 -5.58
C ASP A 74 19.25 -14.20 -4.74
N PRO A 75 18.09 -14.89 -4.77
CA PRO A 75 17.91 -16.18 -4.13
C PRO A 75 18.71 -17.33 -4.77
N GLY A 76 19.28 -17.15 -5.97
CA GLY A 76 20.07 -18.16 -6.67
C GLY A 76 19.23 -19.39 -7.00
N GLU A 77 19.67 -20.57 -6.57
CA GLU A 77 18.95 -21.84 -6.76
C GLU A 77 17.53 -21.85 -6.13
N ARG A 78 17.23 -20.92 -5.21
CA ARG A 78 15.93 -20.81 -4.53
C ARG A 78 14.94 -19.87 -5.25
N SER A 79 15.33 -19.29 -6.39
CA SER A 79 14.57 -18.22 -7.06
C SER A 79 13.17 -18.64 -7.48
N GLU A 80 13.01 -19.86 -8.00
CA GLU A 80 11.70 -20.40 -8.36
C GLU A 80 10.77 -20.49 -7.15
N LYS A 81 11.31 -21.00 -6.03
CA LYS A 81 10.54 -21.15 -4.80
C LYS A 81 10.14 -19.82 -4.19
N VAL A 82 11.06 -18.85 -4.14
CA VAL A 82 10.76 -17.47 -3.69
C VAL A 82 9.69 -16.85 -4.59
N THR A 83 9.80 -17.02 -5.91
CA THR A 83 8.81 -16.51 -6.87
C THR A 83 7.42 -17.11 -6.65
N GLU A 84 7.34 -18.42 -6.41
CA GLU A 84 6.08 -19.10 -6.07
C GLU A 84 5.46 -18.51 -4.80
N ILE A 85 6.26 -18.32 -3.74
CA ILE A 85 5.80 -17.73 -2.47
C ILE A 85 5.29 -16.30 -2.70
N MET A 86 6.02 -15.48 -3.46
CA MET A 86 5.61 -14.11 -3.78
C MET A 86 4.28 -14.09 -4.53
N LYS A 87 4.05 -14.99 -5.49
CA LYS A 87 2.77 -15.11 -6.20
C LYS A 87 1.64 -15.54 -5.26
N VAL A 88 1.86 -16.52 -4.40
CA VAL A 88 0.85 -17.00 -3.44
C VAL A 88 0.41 -15.88 -2.51
N VAL A 89 1.36 -15.19 -1.88
CA VAL A 89 1.05 -14.10 -0.94
C VAL A 89 0.41 -12.91 -1.66
N SER A 90 0.88 -12.55 -2.86
CA SER A 90 0.25 -11.51 -3.68
C SER A 90 -1.21 -11.83 -4.01
N SER A 91 -1.49 -13.09 -4.37
CA SER A 91 -2.84 -13.54 -4.70
C SER A 91 -3.76 -13.51 -3.48
N LEU A 92 -3.25 -13.84 -2.29
CA LEU A 92 -3.99 -13.74 -1.03
C LEU A 92 -4.37 -12.28 -0.71
N LEU A 93 -3.40 -11.36 -0.75
CA LEU A 93 -3.64 -9.94 -0.50
C LEU A 93 -4.62 -9.35 -1.52
N ALA A 94 -4.43 -9.65 -2.81
CA ALA A 94 -5.30 -9.17 -3.87
C ALA A 94 -6.73 -9.76 -3.77
N THR A 95 -6.88 -11.01 -3.32
CA THR A 95 -8.20 -11.62 -3.06
C THR A 95 -8.92 -10.91 -1.93
N GLU A 96 -8.20 -10.46 -0.91
CA GLU A 96 -8.79 -9.75 0.22
C GLU A 96 -9.16 -8.30 -0.12
N ALA A 97 -8.38 -7.67 -1.00
CA ALA A 97 -8.76 -6.42 -1.65
C ALA A 97 -10.02 -6.59 -2.49
N GLN A 98 -10.10 -7.65 -3.30
CA GLN A 98 -11.28 -7.98 -4.11
C GLN A 98 -12.54 -8.11 -3.27
N ARG A 99 -12.46 -8.83 -2.14
CA ARG A 99 -13.60 -8.98 -1.23
C ARG A 99 -14.12 -7.62 -0.78
N SER A 100 -13.22 -6.72 -0.41
CA SER A 100 -13.57 -5.36 0.00
C SER A 100 -14.23 -4.57 -1.14
N CYS A 101 -13.73 -4.69 -2.37
CA CYS A 101 -14.35 -4.12 -3.56
C CYS A 101 -15.75 -4.68 -3.83
N ASN A 102 -15.95 -5.99 -3.67
CA ASN A 102 -17.25 -6.63 -3.83
C ASN A 102 -18.24 -6.20 -2.75
N PHE A 103 -17.80 -6.08 -1.49
CA PHE A 103 -18.61 -5.55 -0.40
C PHE A 103 -19.05 -4.11 -0.68
N PHE A 104 -18.13 -3.26 -1.15
CA PHE A 104 -18.47 -1.90 -1.57
C PHE A 104 -19.50 -1.88 -2.70
N SER A 105 -19.28 -2.68 -3.75
CA SER A 105 -20.19 -2.75 -4.91
C SER A 105 -21.59 -3.22 -4.53
N ALA A 106 -21.71 -4.12 -3.55
CA ALA A 106 -23.00 -4.57 -3.01
C ALA A 106 -23.72 -3.47 -2.21
N SER A 107 -22.98 -2.63 -1.49
CA SER A 107 -23.52 -1.50 -0.71
C SER A 107 -23.83 -0.26 -1.56
N TYR A 108 -23.12 -0.08 -2.68
CA TYR A 108 -23.25 1.07 -3.59
C TYR A 108 -23.35 0.61 -5.05
N PRO A 109 -24.47 0.03 -5.49
CA PRO A 109 -24.60 -0.58 -6.82
C PRO A 109 -24.35 0.39 -8.00
N ASP A 110 -24.65 1.67 -7.80
CA ASP A 110 -24.49 2.71 -8.82
C ASP A 110 -23.09 3.35 -8.85
N ARG A 111 -22.15 2.84 -8.02
CA ARG A 111 -20.79 3.38 -7.89
C ARG A 111 -19.78 2.27 -8.15
N LEU A 112 -19.20 2.27 -9.34
CA LEU A 112 -18.16 1.31 -9.71
C LEU A 112 -16.79 1.89 -9.39
N VAL A 113 -15.92 1.08 -8.78
CA VAL A 113 -14.51 1.45 -8.59
C VAL A 113 -13.89 1.70 -9.97
N THR A 114 -13.35 2.89 -10.19
CA THR A 114 -12.84 3.31 -11.51
C THR A 114 -11.35 3.05 -11.67
N LYS A 115 -10.61 3.05 -10.55
CA LYS A 115 -9.15 2.89 -10.52
C LYS A 115 -8.70 2.46 -9.14
N VAL A 116 -7.60 1.73 -9.06
CA VAL A 116 -6.94 1.37 -7.80
C VAL A 116 -5.60 2.09 -7.67
N TYR A 117 -5.37 2.69 -6.51
CA TYR A 117 -4.08 3.27 -6.12
C TYR A 117 -3.45 2.39 -5.05
N LEU A 118 -2.33 1.77 -5.37
CA LEU A 118 -1.58 0.89 -4.49
C LEU A 118 -0.46 1.67 -3.80
N THR A 119 -0.41 1.64 -2.47
CA THR A 119 0.61 2.35 -1.69
C THR A 119 1.10 1.51 -0.50
N GLY A 120 2.02 2.07 0.29
CA GLY A 120 2.64 1.41 1.43
C GLY A 120 3.91 0.64 1.07
N GLY A 121 4.65 0.21 2.10
CA GLY A 121 5.98 -0.42 1.91
C GLY A 121 5.96 -1.71 1.09
N ALA A 122 4.84 -2.42 1.04
CA ALA A 122 4.70 -3.64 0.24
C ALA A 122 4.13 -3.42 -1.15
N SER A 123 3.80 -2.17 -1.53
CA SER A 123 3.26 -1.83 -2.87
C SER A 123 4.18 -2.24 -4.01
N ARG A 124 5.50 -2.28 -3.75
CA ARG A 124 6.55 -2.62 -4.73
C ARG A 124 6.93 -4.10 -4.72
N SER A 125 6.27 -4.92 -3.90
CA SER A 125 6.45 -6.38 -3.95
C SER A 125 6.04 -6.90 -5.34
N ALA A 126 6.87 -7.78 -5.91
CA ALA A 126 6.58 -8.41 -7.20
C ALA A 126 5.19 -9.09 -7.20
N PHE A 127 4.50 -9.07 -8.35
CA PHE A 127 3.18 -9.67 -8.58
C PHE A 127 1.98 -8.97 -7.92
N LEU A 128 2.17 -8.18 -6.86
CA LEU A 128 1.05 -7.60 -6.12
C LEU A 128 0.20 -6.66 -6.98
N LYS A 129 0.84 -5.71 -7.68
CA LYS A 129 0.17 -4.76 -8.57
C LYS A 129 -0.64 -5.49 -9.66
N GLU A 130 0.01 -6.45 -10.32
CA GLU A 130 -0.57 -7.21 -11.43
C GLU A 130 -1.78 -8.02 -10.97
N MET A 131 -1.67 -8.70 -9.83
CA MET A 131 -2.74 -9.53 -9.28
C MET A 131 -3.92 -8.72 -8.75
N LEU A 132 -3.66 -7.50 -8.24
CA LEU A 132 -4.73 -6.56 -7.92
C LEU A 132 -5.50 -6.15 -9.18
N ALA A 133 -4.78 -5.83 -10.27
CA ALA A 133 -5.40 -5.43 -11.52
C ALA A 133 -6.24 -6.58 -12.12
N GLU A 134 -5.69 -7.79 -12.12
CA GLU A 134 -6.37 -8.99 -12.62
C GLU A 134 -7.65 -9.29 -11.83
N LYS A 135 -7.58 -9.28 -10.50
CA LYS A 135 -8.74 -9.65 -9.67
C LYS A 135 -9.83 -8.57 -9.69
N ILE A 136 -9.44 -7.30 -9.55
CA ILE A 136 -10.37 -6.17 -9.45
C ILE A 136 -10.94 -5.80 -10.82
N GLY A 137 -10.19 -6.04 -11.89
CA GLY A 137 -10.62 -5.76 -13.26
C GLY A 137 -10.51 -4.28 -13.63
N VAL A 138 -9.66 -3.52 -12.94
CA VAL A 138 -9.39 -2.10 -13.20
C VAL A 138 -7.89 -1.82 -13.14
N ASP A 139 -7.48 -0.70 -13.74
CA ASP A 139 -6.09 -0.28 -13.70
C ASP A 139 -5.62 -0.02 -12.26
N VAL A 140 -4.42 -0.52 -11.96
CA VAL A 140 -3.72 -0.28 -10.69
C VAL A 140 -2.53 0.61 -10.95
N GLU A 141 -2.42 1.70 -10.21
CA GLU A 141 -1.28 2.60 -10.20
C GLU A 141 -0.57 2.54 -8.85
N ILE A 142 0.77 2.53 -8.85
CA ILE A 142 1.51 2.68 -7.60
C ILE A 142 1.53 4.17 -7.26
N PHE A 143 1.09 4.50 -6.05
CA PHE A 143 1.07 5.84 -5.51
C PHE A 143 1.99 5.91 -4.31
N ASP A 144 2.99 6.78 -4.37
CA ASP A 144 3.79 7.13 -3.21
C ASP A 144 3.30 8.49 -2.66
N PRO A 145 2.68 8.54 -1.46
CA PRO A 145 2.18 9.77 -0.87
C PRO A 145 3.29 10.78 -0.52
N PHE A 146 4.56 10.37 -0.60
CA PHE A 146 5.71 11.24 -0.43
C PHE A 146 6.28 11.76 -1.75
N GLU A 147 5.81 11.26 -2.89
CA GLU A 147 6.22 11.73 -4.21
C GLU A 147 5.69 13.15 -4.43
N GLY A 148 6.59 14.14 -4.45
CA GLY A 148 6.27 15.57 -4.54
C GLY A 148 6.32 16.33 -3.21
N LEU A 149 6.53 15.66 -2.06
CA LEU A 149 6.84 16.34 -0.81
C LEU A 149 8.33 16.72 -0.76
N THR A 150 8.65 17.93 -1.22
CA THR A 150 9.92 18.59 -0.86
C THR A 150 9.87 18.97 0.61
N VAL A 151 10.62 18.26 1.45
CA VAL A 151 10.90 18.70 2.82
C VAL A 151 11.72 19.99 2.71
N ASP A 152 11.17 21.11 3.17
CA ASP A 152 11.91 22.36 3.27
C ASP A 152 13.08 22.15 4.25
N GLU A 153 14.32 22.18 3.74
CA GLU A 153 15.54 21.94 4.52
C GLU A 153 15.71 22.92 5.70
N LYS A 154 14.95 24.02 5.72
CA LYS A 154 14.92 24.97 6.83
C LYS A 154 14.02 24.56 8.00
N ALA A 155 13.16 23.56 7.81
CA ALA A 155 12.20 23.12 8.83
C ALA A 155 12.71 21.94 9.70
N ALA A 156 13.80 21.27 9.31
CA ALA A 156 14.37 20.16 10.07
C ALA A 156 15.89 20.05 9.88
N ASP A 157 16.61 19.78 10.97
CA ASP A 157 18.06 19.52 10.96
C ASP A 157 18.36 18.30 10.06
N PRO A 158 19.28 18.39 9.10
CA PRO A 158 19.62 17.29 8.18
C PRO A 158 20.02 15.99 8.88
N SER A 159 20.56 16.07 10.10
CA SER A 159 20.93 14.91 10.91
C SER A 159 19.72 14.13 11.46
N VAL A 160 18.59 14.81 11.64
CA VAL A 160 17.32 14.25 12.13
C VAL A 160 16.54 13.60 10.98
N VAL A 161 16.56 14.22 9.79
CA VAL A 161 15.88 13.70 8.59
C VAL A 161 16.46 12.35 8.15
N SER A 162 17.78 12.18 8.24
CA SER A 162 18.46 10.91 7.92
C SER A 162 18.02 9.74 8.81
N GLN A 163 17.69 10.00 10.08
CA GLN A 163 17.29 8.97 11.05
C GLN A 163 15.79 8.64 11.04
N LEU A 164 14.95 9.52 10.49
CA LEU A 164 13.48 9.40 10.51
C LEU A 164 12.88 8.59 9.36
N ASN A 165 13.70 8.15 8.38
CA ASN A 165 13.25 7.46 7.18
C ASN A 165 12.43 6.18 7.41
N THR A 166 12.45 5.60 8.62
CA THR A 166 11.66 4.40 8.95
C THR A 166 10.46 4.69 9.86
N SER A 167 10.39 5.88 10.49
CA SER A 167 9.38 6.21 11.52
C SER A 167 8.47 7.39 11.16
N ALA A 168 8.77 8.15 10.10
CA ALA A 168 8.06 9.38 9.73
C ALA A 168 6.62 9.18 9.20
N THR A 169 6.22 7.95 8.88
CA THR A 169 4.90 7.64 8.29
C THR A 169 3.72 8.00 9.20
N VAL A 170 3.93 8.04 10.52
CA VAL A 170 2.88 8.41 11.50
C VAL A 170 2.82 9.93 11.71
N SER A 171 3.95 10.63 11.55
CA SER A 171 4.09 12.05 11.93
C SER A 171 3.51 13.03 10.90
N ILE A 172 3.56 12.70 9.61
CA ILE A 172 3.05 13.59 8.54
C ILE A 172 1.51 13.64 8.54
N GLY A 173 0.85 12.51 8.81
CA GLY A 173 -0.62 12.47 8.97
C GLY A 173 -1.12 13.26 10.19
N LEU A 174 -0.31 13.38 11.25
CA LEU A 174 -0.60 14.23 12.42
C LEU A 174 -0.27 15.70 12.16
N ALA A 175 0.79 16.00 11.40
CA ALA A 175 1.20 17.36 11.07
C ALA A 175 0.18 18.06 10.15
N LEU A 176 -0.34 17.36 9.13
CA LEU A 176 -1.37 17.89 8.23
C LEU A 176 -2.70 18.15 8.97
N ARG A 177 -3.05 17.27 9.91
CA ARG A 177 -4.25 17.39 10.75
C ARG A 177 -4.21 18.61 11.70
N ASN A 178 -3.02 19.07 12.08
CA ASN A 178 -2.84 20.27 12.91
C ASN A 178 -2.89 21.58 12.12
N LEU A 179 -2.71 21.54 10.79
CA LEU A 179 -2.85 22.73 9.95
C LEU A 179 -4.33 23.03 9.65
N GLU A 180 -5.18 22.00 9.49
CA GLU A 180 -6.63 22.17 9.33
C GLU A 180 -7.32 22.68 10.61
N ALA A 181 -6.82 22.33 11.79
CA ALA A 181 -7.37 22.81 13.07
C ALA A 181 -7.05 24.28 13.40
N ARG A 182 -6.30 24.97 12.53
CA ARG A 182 -5.94 26.40 12.67
C ARG A 182 -6.41 27.27 11.50
N GLY A 183 -7.34 26.77 10.68
CA GLY A 183 -8.03 27.52 9.61
C GLY A 183 -9.43 27.94 10.03
#